data_AF-A0AAD8FL39-F1
#
_entry.id   AF-A0AAD8FL39-F1
#
_cell.length_a   1.000
_cell.length_b   1.000
_cell.length_c   1.000
_cell.angle_alpha   90.00
_cell.angle_beta   90.00
_cell.angle_gamma   90.00
#
_symmetry.space_group_name_H-M   'P 1'
#
loop_
_entity.id
_entity.type
_entity.pdbx_description
1 polymer ?
#
loop_
_entity_poly.entity_id
_entity_poly.type
_entity_poly.pdbx_seq_one_letter_code
_entity_poly.pdbx_strand_id
1 'polypeptide(L)'
;VLTGSEYFDAELFESGFLGEGIKPPMPGNGSRVLLVKTHGSDVGTMSRYNSAILLVRNPMDAILSEFNRVYGGGHLNLAPKIYIKESEWPLKYENWNFS
;
A
#
# COMPACT_ATOMS: atom_id res chain seq x y z
N VAL A 1 12.82 11.22 -14.05
CA VAL A 1 11.40 10.85 -13.80
C VAL A 1 11.23 10.83 -12.29
N LEU A 2 10.32 11.64 -11.73
CA LEU A 2 10.04 11.63 -10.29
C LEU A 2 8.82 10.76 -10.05
N THR A 3 8.93 9.81 -9.12
CA THR A 3 7.84 8.94 -8.61
C THR A 3 7.46 9.39 -7.21
N GLY A 4 6.19 9.25 -6.83
CA GLY A 4 5.65 9.69 -5.55
C GLY A 4 4.85 8.60 -4.82
N SER A 5 4.57 8.83 -3.55
CA SER A 5 3.69 8.03 -2.70
C SER A 5 2.91 8.97 -1.79
N GLU A 6 1.61 8.73 -1.61
CA GLU A 6 0.79 9.51 -0.67
C GLU A 6 1.22 9.30 0.79
N TYR A 7 1.77 8.12 1.07
CA TYR A 7 2.24 7.72 2.39
C TYR A 7 3.76 7.85 2.49
N PHE A 8 4.25 7.91 3.73
CA PHE A 8 5.67 7.89 4.02
C PHE A 8 5.98 6.66 4.88
N ASP A 9 6.71 5.72 4.29
CA ASP A 9 7.28 4.55 4.93
C ASP A 9 8.80 4.68 4.94
N ALA A 10 9.37 4.75 6.15
CA ALA A 10 10.81 4.94 6.34
C ALA A 10 11.63 3.74 5.82
N GLU A 11 11.12 2.51 5.95
CA GLU A 11 11.80 1.30 5.49
C GLU A 11 11.90 1.30 3.96
N LEU A 12 10.84 1.74 3.27
CA LEU A 12 10.84 1.87 1.81
C LEU A 12 11.73 3.01 1.34
N PHE A 13 11.75 4.15 2.04
CA PHE A 13 12.63 5.26 1.72
C PHE A 13 14.11 4.86 1.86
N GLU A 14 14.48 4.23 2.98
CA GLU A 14 15.83 3.72 3.23
C GLU A 14 16.23 2.61 2.25
N SER A 15 15.26 1.83 1.75
CA SER A 15 15.47 0.80 0.72
C SER A 15 15.55 1.36 -0.71
N GLY A 16 15.52 2.68 -0.90
CA GLY A 16 15.76 3.34 -2.18
C GLY A 16 14.53 3.94 -2.86
N PHE A 17 13.34 3.89 -2.23
CA PHE A 17 12.16 4.56 -2.76
C PHE A 17 12.09 6.02 -2.28
N LEU A 18 12.91 6.88 -2.91
CA LEU A 18 13.04 8.30 -2.56
C LEU A 18 11.77 9.15 -2.81
N GLY A 19 10.74 8.54 -3.42
CA GLY A 19 9.44 9.16 -3.72
C GLY A 19 8.44 9.15 -2.57
N GLU A 20 8.78 8.53 -1.44
CA GLU A 20 7.91 8.43 -0.27
C GLU A 20 7.49 9.82 0.23
N GLY A 21 6.18 10.00 0.48
CA GLY A 21 5.59 11.27 0.93
C GLY A 21 5.49 12.39 -0.11
N ILE A 22 5.92 12.18 -1.37
CA ILE A 22 5.82 13.17 -2.44
C ILE A 22 4.47 13.07 -3.16
N LYS A 23 3.66 14.13 -3.08
CA LYS A 23 2.30 14.22 -3.64
C LYS A 23 2.10 15.46 -4.55
N PRO A 24 1.49 15.31 -5.74
CA PRO A 24 1.17 16.42 -6.64
C PRO A 24 -0.18 17.08 -6.31
N PRO A 25 -0.34 18.38 -6.61
CA PRO A 25 0.61 19.47 -6.39
C PRO A 25 0.39 20.09 -4.99
N MET A 26 1.46 20.14 -4.18
CA MET A 26 1.49 21.04 -3.02
C MET A 26 1.61 22.50 -3.50
N PRO A 27 0.83 23.46 -2.97
CA PRO A 27 1.01 24.87 -3.28
C PRO A 27 2.45 25.31 -2.99
N GLY A 28 3.15 25.85 -3.99
CA GLY A 28 4.51 26.38 -3.86
C GLY A 28 5.66 25.39 -4.11
N ASN A 29 5.41 24.11 -4.39
CA ASN A 29 6.45 23.16 -4.77
C ASN A 29 6.15 22.59 -6.17
N GLY A 30 6.88 23.06 -7.19
CA GLY A 30 6.72 22.67 -8.60
C GLY A 30 7.10 21.22 -8.92
N SER A 31 7.08 20.32 -7.94
CA SER A 31 7.42 18.91 -8.09
C SER A 31 6.34 18.18 -8.88
N ARG A 32 6.58 18.06 -10.19
CA ARG A 32 5.78 17.24 -11.11
C ARG A 32 6.19 15.78 -11.00
N VAL A 33 5.63 15.08 -10.02
CA VAL A 33 5.68 13.62 -9.96
C VAL A 33 4.81 13.05 -11.09
N LEU A 34 5.36 12.14 -11.89
CA LEU A 34 4.66 11.56 -13.05
C LEU A 34 3.64 10.49 -12.63
N LEU A 35 3.95 9.77 -11.56
CA LEU A 35 3.15 8.65 -11.04
C LEU A 35 3.22 8.64 -9.52
N VAL A 36 2.07 8.44 -8.87
CA VAL A 36 1.95 8.35 -7.42
C VAL A 36 1.28 7.04 -7.04
N LYS A 37 1.88 6.30 -6.11
CA LYS A 37 1.25 5.13 -5.49
C LYS A 37 0.32 5.60 -4.37
N THR A 38 -0.92 5.11 -4.38
CA THR A 38 -1.88 5.31 -3.29
C THR A 38 -2.70 4.05 -3.04
N HIS A 39 -3.12 3.86 -1.79
CA HIS A 39 -4.09 2.85 -1.38
C HIS A 39 -5.47 3.47 -1.07
N GLY A 40 -5.59 4.80 -1.15
CA GLY A 40 -6.82 5.53 -0.91
C GLY A 40 -7.73 5.52 -2.14
N SER A 41 -8.97 5.09 -1.95
CA SER A 41 -10.04 5.06 -2.96
C SER A 41 -11.15 6.08 -2.69
N ASP A 42 -10.98 6.97 -1.71
CA ASP A 42 -11.98 8.00 -1.42
C ASP A 42 -12.03 9.07 -2.52
N VAL A 43 -13.21 9.67 -2.70
CA VAL A 43 -13.48 10.68 -3.74
C VAL A 43 -12.55 11.89 -3.61
N GLY A 44 -12.16 12.26 -2.39
CA GLY A 44 -11.26 13.38 -2.13
C GLY A 44 -9.83 13.12 -2.58
N THR A 45 -9.35 11.88 -2.45
CA THR A 45 -8.05 11.44 -2.96
C THR A 45 -8.09 11.27 -4.48
N MET A 46 -9.11 10.60 -5.02
CA MET A 46 -9.21 10.32 -6.46
C MET A 46 -9.33 11.59 -7.30
N SER A 47 -10.05 12.62 -6.83
CA SER A 47 -10.25 13.87 -7.56
C SER A 47 -8.97 14.70 -7.79
N ARG A 48 -7.86 14.36 -7.11
CA ARG A 48 -6.55 15.03 -7.28
C ARG A 48 -5.78 14.53 -8.50
N TYR A 49 -6.23 13.45 -9.13
CA TYR A 49 -5.52 12.77 -10.21
C TYR A 49 -6.33 12.81 -11.50
N ASN A 50 -5.67 13.06 -12.63
CA ASN A 50 -6.32 13.08 -13.95
C ASN A 50 -6.57 11.69 -14.53
N SER A 51 -5.83 10.69 -14.06
CA SER A 51 -5.85 9.31 -14.57
C SER A 51 -5.31 8.35 -13.51
N ALA A 52 -5.71 7.07 -13.59
CA ALA A 52 -5.24 6.03 -12.68
C ALA A 52 -4.84 4.76 -13.43
N ILE A 53 -3.85 4.05 -12.88
CA ILE A 53 -3.51 2.67 -13.26
C ILE A 53 -3.95 1.78 -12.09
N LEU A 54 -4.95 0.93 -12.32
CA LEU A 54 -5.43 -0.03 -11.32
C LEU A 54 -4.70 -1.35 -11.49
N LEU A 55 -4.02 -1.80 -10.43
CA LEU A 55 -3.38 -3.11 -10.38
C LEU A 55 -4.29 -4.08 -9.63
N VAL A 56 -4.74 -5.14 -10.31
CA VAL A 56 -5.55 -6.21 -9.71
C VAL A 56 -4.72 -7.50 -9.66
N ARG A 57 -4.76 -8.19 -8.51
CA ARG A 57 -4.05 -9.45 -8.27
C ARG A 57 -5.06 -10.57 -7.98
N ASN A 58 -4.65 -11.82 -8.18
CA ASN A 58 -5.39 -12.97 -7.67
C ASN A 58 -5.68 -12.80 -6.17
N PRO A 59 -6.93 -13.00 -5.72
CA PRO A 59 -7.32 -12.74 -4.34
C PRO A 59 -6.62 -13.64 -3.32
N MET A 60 -6.38 -14.91 -3.64
CA MET A 60 -5.68 -15.84 -2.74
C MET A 60 -4.23 -15.42 -2.51
N ASP A 61 -3.55 -15.03 -3.59
CA ASP A 61 -2.17 -14.54 -3.51
C ASP A 61 -2.07 -13.21 -2.76
N ALA A 62 -3.07 -12.34 -2.90
CA ALA A 62 -3.14 -11.07 -2.19
C ALA A 62 -3.33 -11.29 -0.68
N ILE A 63 -4.25 -12.18 -0.29
CA ILE A 63 -4.50 -12.53 1.12
C ILE A 63 -3.24 -13.13 1.74
N LEU A 64 -2.58 -14.07 1.05
CA LEU A 64 -1.33 -14.67 1.54
C LEU A 64 -0.21 -13.63 1.69
N SER A 65 -0.12 -12.69 0.76
CA SER A 65 0.86 -11.60 0.81
C SER A 65 0.62 -10.68 2.01
N GLU A 66 -0.63 -10.34 2.32
CA GLU A 66 -0.98 -9.51 3.47
C GLU A 66 -0.76 -10.26 4.78
N PHE A 67 -1.01 -11.57 4.82
CA PHE A 67 -0.69 -12.42 5.97
C PHE A 67 0.81 -12.39 6.27
N ASN A 68 1.64 -12.53 5.24
CA ASN A 68 3.09 -12.44 5.36
C ASN A 68 3.52 -11.04 5.83
N ARG A 69 2.89 -9.97 5.33
CA ARG A 69 3.20 -8.60 5.77
C ARG A 69 2.92 -8.39 7.26
N VAL A 70 1.78 -8.88 7.74
CA VAL A 70 1.32 -8.69 9.13
C VAL A 70 2.09 -9.58 10.12
N TYR A 71 2.29 -10.86 9.81
CA TYR A 71 2.88 -11.84 10.75
C TYR A 71 4.33 -12.24 10.45
N GLY A 72 4.84 -11.92 9.26
CA GLY A 72 6.24 -12.11 8.90
C GLY A 72 7.14 -11.00 9.45
N GLY A 73 6.58 -9.91 9.97
CA GLY A 73 7.34 -8.78 10.50
C GLY A 73 7.86 -7.86 9.39
N GLY A 74 6.99 -7.47 8.46
CA GLY A 74 7.30 -6.45 7.44
C GLY A 74 7.17 -6.92 5.99
N HIS A 75 7.67 -6.11 5.06
CA HIS A 75 7.44 -6.28 3.62
C HIS A 75 8.28 -7.38 2.95
N LEU A 76 9.35 -7.85 3.61
CA LEU A 76 10.36 -8.74 3.02
C LEU A 76 10.35 -10.17 3.58
N ASN A 77 9.54 -10.42 4.61
CA ASN A 77 9.59 -11.65 5.37
C ASN A 77 8.37 -12.54 5.12
N LEU A 78 8.56 -13.86 5.27
CA LEU A 78 7.49 -14.85 5.20
C LEU A 78 6.99 -15.16 6.61
N ALA A 79 5.68 -15.16 6.79
CA ALA A 79 5.08 -15.57 8.05
C ALA A 79 5.23 -17.08 8.24
N PRO A 80 5.68 -17.55 9.42
CA PRO A 80 5.69 -18.96 9.74
C PRO A 80 4.27 -19.55 9.69
N LYS A 81 4.11 -20.76 9.11
CA LYS A 81 2.80 -21.43 8.93
C LYS A 81 2.01 -21.60 10.24
N ILE A 82 2.68 -21.61 11.39
CA ILE A 82 2.06 -21.74 12.71
C ILE A 82 1.08 -20.59 13.00
N TYR A 83 1.38 -19.38 12.51
CA TYR A 83 0.51 -18.21 12.70
C TYR A 83 -0.82 -18.32 11.96
N ILE A 84 -0.97 -19.17 10.94
CA ILE A 84 -2.27 -19.32 10.25
C ILE A 84 -3.33 -19.94 11.18
N LYS A 85 -2.90 -20.83 12.09
CA LYS A 85 -3.80 -21.53 13.02
C LYS A 85 -3.91 -20.85 14.39
N GLU A 86 -2.85 -20.17 14.81
CA GLU A 86 -2.74 -19.59 16.15
C GLU A 86 -3.02 -18.08 16.18
N SER A 87 -3.17 -17.43 15.01
CA SER A 87 -3.54 -16.01 14.96
C SER A 87 -5.05 -15.81 14.77
N GLU A 88 -5.51 -14.61 15.13
CA GLU A 88 -6.87 -14.13 14.85
C GLU A 88 -7.10 -13.82 13.37
N TRP A 89 -6.15 -14.13 12.47
CA TRP A 89 -6.25 -13.84 11.05
C TRP A 89 -7.57 -14.31 10.42
N PRO A 90 -8.05 -15.54 10.64
CA PRO A 90 -9.34 -15.97 10.10
C PRO A 90 -10.51 -15.13 10.64
N LEU A 91 -10.48 -14.76 11.93
CA LEU A 91 -11.54 -14.01 12.62
C LEU A 91 -11.59 -12.54 12.19
N LYS A 92 -10.44 -11.94 11.88
CA LYS A 92 -10.32 -10.54 11.44
C LYS A 92 -11.04 -10.28 10.12
N TYR A 93 -11.08 -11.27 9.23
CA TYR A 93 -11.69 -11.14 7.90
C TYR A 93 -13.04 -11.84 7.75
N GLU A 94 -13.51 -12.55 8.78
CA GLU A 94 -14.82 -13.20 8.80
C GLU A 94 -15.98 -12.19 8.78
N ASN A 95 -15.74 -10.97 9.26
CA ASN A 95 -16.72 -9.87 9.31
C ASN A 95 -16.40 -8.72 8.35
N TRP A 96 -15.54 -8.93 7.34
CA TRP A 96 -15.13 -7.86 6.43
C TRP A 96 -16.22 -7.60 5.39
N ASN A 97 -17.14 -6.69 5.71
CA ASN A 97 -18.12 -6.18 4.76
C ASN A 97 -17.46 -5.20 3.79
N PHE A 98 -17.51 -5.51 2.49
CA PHE A 98 -17.26 -4.53 1.44
C PHE A 98 -18.42 -3.52 1.44
N SER A 99 -18.21 -2.40 2.13
CA SER A 99 -19.04 -1.19 2.02
C SER A 99 -18.58 -0.34 0.85
#